data_AF-A0A0G0AQF0-F1
#
_entry.id   AF-A0A0G0AQF0-F1
#
_cell.length_a   1.000
_cell.length_b   1.000
_cell.length_c   1.000
_cell.angle_alpha   90.00
_cell.angle_beta   90.00
_cell.angle_gamma   90.00
#
_symmetry.space_group_name_H-M   'P 1'
#
loop_
_entity.id
_entity.type
_entity.pdbx_description
1 polymer ?
#
loop_
_entity_poly.entity_id
_entity_poly.type
_entity_poly.pdbx_seq_one_letter_code
_entity_poly.pdbx_strand_id
1 'polypeptide(L)'
;MQDLFEIIIEGFQTLTLNKMRTGLAILGIVIGIGSVITLISLGQGSQKSIENQIQSLGSNLLTISPSRQNSGGVMGQSGGVTSLVLADAKAIEEKF
;
A
#
# COMPACT_ATOMS: atom_id res chain seq x y z
N MET A 1 -49.84 7.57 13.34
CA MET A 1 -48.55 7.61 14.11
C MET A 1 -48.45 6.44 15.08
N GLN A 2 -49.54 6.05 15.75
CA GLN A 2 -49.57 4.87 16.62
C GLN A 2 -49.28 3.57 15.85
N ASP A 3 -49.80 3.44 14.62
CA ASP A 3 -49.58 2.25 13.77
C ASP A 3 -48.11 2.01 13.40
N LEU A 4 -47.32 3.10 13.27
CA LEU A 4 -45.89 3.02 12.95
C LEU A 4 -45.07 2.42 14.09
N PHE A 5 -45.44 2.72 15.35
CA PHE A 5 -44.78 2.15 16.51
C PHE A 5 -45.12 0.66 16.66
N GLU A 6 -46.36 0.29 16.37
CA GLU A 6 -46.83 -1.09 16.46
C GLU A 6 -46.10 -2.01 15.48
N ILE A 7 -45.91 -1.57 14.22
CA ILE A 7 -45.14 -2.30 13.20
C ILE A 7 -43.68 -2.51 13.62
N ILE A 8 -43.04 -1.51 14.24
CA ILE A 8 -41.65 -1.62 14.71
C ILE A 8 -41.54 -2.64 15.86
N ILE A 9 -42.49 -2.61 16.80
CA ILE A 9 -42.52 -3.50 17.96
C ILE A 9 -42.77 -4.95 17.52
N GLU A 10 -43.75 -5.18 16.63
CA GLU A 10 -44.02 -6.51 16.06
C GLU A 10 -42.80 -7.04 15.31
N GLY A 11 -42.18 -6.20 14.47
CA GLY A 11 -40.94 -6.53 13.77
C GLY A 11 -39.87 -7.01 14.75
N PHE A 12 -39.61 -6.25 15.81
CA PHE A 12 -38.60 -6.61 16.82
C PHE A 12 -38.92 -7.92 17.53
N GLN A 13 -40.19 -8.17 17.88
CA GLN A 13 -40.62 -9.44 18.45
C GLN A 13 -40.34 -10.60 17.48
N THR A 14 -40.67 -10.47 16.19
CA THR A 14 -40.43 -11.54 15.20
C THR A 14 -38.95 -11.91 15.04
N LEU A 15 -38.04 -10.93 15.14
CA LEU A 15 -36.60 -11.17 15.13
C LEU A 15 -36.14 -11.97 16.35
N THR A 16 -36.73 -11.72 17.52
CA THR A 16 -36.38 -12.43 18.77
C THR A 16 -36.96 -13.85 18.85
N LEU A 17 -38.05 -14.16 18.13
CA LEU A 17 -38.62 -15.51 18.04
C LEU A 17 -37.70 -16.48 17.29
N ASN A 18 -37.03 -16.01 16.22
CA ASN A 18 -36.14 -16.82 15.38
C ASN A 18 -34.65 -16.63 15.73
N LYS A 19 -34.30 -16.82 17.01
CA LYS A 19 -32.95 -16.53 17.56
C LYS A 19 -31.79 -17.07 16.71
N MET A 20 -31.87 -18.31 16.24
CA MET A 20 -30.81 -18.93 15.44
C MET A 20 -30.63 -18.20 14.10
N ARG A 21 -31.71 -18.03 13.34
CA ARG A 21 -31.68 -17.38 12.03
C ARG A 21 -31.21 -15.94 12.12
N THR A 22 -31.78 -15.18 13.06
CA THR A 22 -31.42 -13.78 13.31
C THR A 22 -29.95 -13.68 13.75
N GLY A 23 -29.50 -14.57 14.64
CA GLY A 23 -28.11 -14.60 15.10
C GLY A 23 -27.11 -14.90 13.99
N LEU A 24 -27.37 -15.90 13.15
CA LEU A 24 -26.49 -16.24 12.02
C LEU A 24 -26.44 -15.11 10.97
N ALA A 25 -27.58 -14.47 10.69
CA ALA A 25 -27.63 -13.33 9.76
C ALA A 25 -26.81 -12.14 10.29
N ILE A 26 -26.96 -11.80 11.57
CA ILE A 26 -26.19 -10.72 12.20
C ILE A 26 -24.69 -11.04 12.19
N LEU A 27 -24.30 -12.27 12.54
CA LEU A 27 -22.90 -12.70 12.48
C LEU A 27 -22.30 -12.55 11.08
N GLY A 28 -23.04 -12.96 10.05
CA GLY A 28 -22.61 -12.80 8.65
C GLY A 28 -22.35 -11.34 8.27
N ILE A 29 -23.26 -10.44 8.65
CA ILE A 29 -23.13 -9.00 8.38
C ILE A 29 -21.92 -8.40 9.12
N VAL A 30 -21.74 -8.75 10.40
CA VAL A 30 -20.63 -8.23 11.22
C VAL A 30 -19.28 -8.67 10.66
N ILE A 31 -19.13 -9.96 10.34
CA ILE A 31 -17.87 -10.48 9.78
C ILE A 31 -17.65 -9.93 8.36
N GLY A 32 -18.69 -9.87 7.54
CA GLY A 32 -18.63 -9.34 6.19
C GLY A 32 -18.14 -7.90 6.16
N ILE A 33 -18.83 -7.00 6.85
CA ILE A 33 -18.47 -5.57 6.89
C ILE A 33 -17.11 -5.37 7.58
N GLY A 34 -16.84 -6.10 8.67
CA GLY A 34 -15.57 -6.02 9.39
C GLY A 34 -14.36 -6.39 8.51
N SER A 35 -14.48 -7.45 7.71
CA SER A 35 -13.41 -7.88 6.79
C SER A 35 -13.12 -6.82 5.72
N VAL A 36 -14.17 -6.22 5.14
CA VAL A 36 -14.03 -5.18 4.12
C VAL A 36 -13.35 -3.93 4.69
N ILE A 37 -13.80 -3.45 5.85
CA ILE A 37 -13.19 -2.29 6.52
C ILE A 37 -11.72 -2.55 6.85
N THR A 38 -11.41 -3.75 7.34
CA THR A 38 -10.02 -4.13 7.70
C THR A 38 -9.12 -4.10 6.47
N LEU A 39 -9.56 -4.71 5.36
CA LEU A 39 -8.79 -4.76 4.12
C LEU A 39 -8.56 -3.37 3.53
N ILE A 40 -9.58 -2.51 3.53
CA ILE A 40 -9.45 -1.13 3.03
C ILE A 40 -8.47 -0.35 3.91
N SER A 41 -8.61 -0.44 5.23
CA SER A 41 -7.76 0.27 6.18
C SER A 41 -6.30 -0.17 6.07
N LEU A 42 -6.07 -1.48 5.94
CA LEU A 42 -4.74 -2.05 5.74
C LEU A 42 -4.14 -1.63 4.39
N GLY A 43 -4.93 -1.65 3.32
CA GLY A 43 -4.49 -1.26 1.98
C GLY A 43 -4.07 0.21 1.94
N GLN A 44 -4.91 1.09 2.47
CA GLN A 44 -4.61 2.53 2.55
C GLN A 44 -3.41 2.81 3.45
N GLY A 45 -3.31 2.15 4.61
CA GLY A 45 -2.16 2.29 5.52
C GLY A 45 -0.86 1.82 4.88
N SER A 46 -0.89 0.71 4.15
CA SER A 46 0.28 0.19 3.43
C SER A 46 0.71 1.13 2.31
N GLN A 47 -0.25 1.64 1.52
CA GLN A 47 0.00 2.61 0.48
C GLN A 47 0.64 3.88 1.05
N LYS A 48 0.12 4.39 2.18
CA LYS A 48 0.69 5.57 2.84
C LYS A 48 2.10 5.32 3.39
N SER A 49 2.34 4.13 3.95
CA SER A 49 3.68 3.75 4.44
C SER A 49 4.70 3.72 3.30
N ILE A 50 4.34 3.13 2.17
CA ILE A 50 5.19 3.09 0.97
C ILE A 50 5.41 4.50 0.42
N GLU A 51 4.35 5.32 0.34
CA GLU A 51 4.46 6.71 -0.10
C GLU A 51 5.43 7.51 0.78
N ASN A 52 5.32 7.36 2.11
CA ASN A 52 6.22 8.02 3.05
C ASN A 52 7.67 7.54 2.89
N GLN A 53 7.89 6.24 2.64
CA GLN A 53 9.22 5.70 2.37
C GLN A 53 9.79 6.27 1.07
N ILE A 54 8.99 6.33 -0.01
CA ILE A 54 9.41 6.92 -1.29
C ILE A 54 9.69 8.42 -1.12
N GLN A 55 8.84 9.15 -0.39
CA GLN A 55 9.07 10.58 -0.10
C GLN A 55 10.33 10.79 0.75
N SER A 56 10.64 9.88 1.68
CA SER A 56 11.85 9.96 2.50
C SER A 56 13.15 9.73 1.72
N LEU A 57 13.07 9.11 0.54
CA LEU A 57 14.18 9.02 -0.40
C LEU A 57 14.45 10.36 -1.11
N GLY A 58 13.54 11.34 -0.99
CA GLY A 58 13.64 12.67 -1.59
C GLY A 58 13.01 12.74 -2.98
N SER A 59 12.47 13.90 -3.35
CA SER A 59 11.86 14.15 -4.67
C SER A 59 12.87 14.20 -5.83
N ASN A 60 14.16 14.01 -5.54
CA ASN A 60 15.27 14.16 -6.50
C ASN A 60 16.24 12.97 -6.41
N LEU A 61 15.76 11.78 -6.79
CA LEU A 61 16.60 10.58 -6.84
C LEU A 61 17.44 10.52 -8.12
N LEU A 62 18.74 10.77 -8.00
CA LEU A 62 19.72 10.56 -9.06
C LEU A 62 20.45 9.23 -8.85
N THR A 63 19.98 8.16 -9.51
CA THR A 63 20.61 6.83 -9.42
C THR A 63 21.77 6.72 -10.42
N ILE A 64 23.00 6.71 -9.92
CA ILE A 64 24.22 6.56 -10.74
C ILE A 64 24.72 5.13 -10.62
N SER A 65 24.57 4.33 -11.68
CA SER A 65 25.15 2.99 -11.76
C SER A 65 26.41 3.01 -12.62
N PRO A 66 27.62 2.79 -12.07
CA PRO A 66 28.80 2.57 -12.90
C PRO A 66 28.64 1.24 -13.65
N SER A 67 28.88 1.25 -14.95
CA SER A 67 28.84 0.06 -15.80
C SER A 67 29.77 -1.01 -15.21
N ARG A 68 29.20 -2.14 -14.74
CA ARG A 68 30.00 -3.30 -14.37
C ARG A 68 30.54 -3.92 -15.64
N GLN A 69 31.85 -3.88 -15.80
CA GLN A 69 32.54 -4.62 -16.84
C GLN A 69 32.27 -6.11 -16.64
N ASN A 70 31.45 -6.69 -17.50
CA ASN A 70 31.26 -8.13 -17.57
C ASN A 70 32.63 -8.75 -17.86
N SER A 71 33.22 -9.40 -16.86
CA SER A 71 34.45 -10.18 -16.97
C SER A 71 34.15 -11.49 -17.71
N GLY A 72 33.79 -11.38 -18.99
CA GLY A 72 33.45 -12.51 -19.86
C GLY A 72 33.69 -12.14 -21.31
N GLY A 73 34.95 -12.28 -21.74
CA GLY A 73 35.37 -12.42 -23.13
C GLY A 73 34.97 -11.31 -24.11
N VAL A 74 35.89 -10.38 -24.37
CA VAL A 74 36.28 -9.96 -25.74
C VAL A 74 37.53 -9.10 -25.61
N MET A 75 38.59 -9.54 -26.30
CA MET A 75 39.80 -8.78 -26.56
C MET A 75 39.45 -7.58 -27.45
N GLY A 76 39.85 -6.38 -27.02
CA GLY A 76 40.02 -5.23 -27.92
C GLY A 76 39.07 -4.07 -27.68
N GLN A 77 39.42 -3.17 -26.73
CA GLN A 77 39.52 -1.73 -26.97
C GLN A 77 40.15 -1.08 -25.73
N SER A 78 41.30 -0.43 -25.91
CA SER A 78 41.95 0.42 -24.91
C SER A 78 41.16 1.73 -24.76
N GLY A 79 39.99 1.66 -24.13
CA GLY A 79 39.25 2.82 -23.61
C GLY A 79 39.12 2.63 -22.11
N GLY A 80 39.74 3.52 -21.34
CA GLY A 80 39.87 3.41 -19.89
C GLY A 80 38.53 3.07 -19.21
N VAL A 81 38.60 2.16 -18.24
CA VAL A 81 37.50 1.89 -17.32
C VAL A 81 37.11 3.23 -16.69
N THR A 82 35.99 3.83 -17.11
CA THR A 82 35.47 5.07 -16.52
C THR A 82 34.94 4.74 -15.14
N SER A 83 35.86 4.70 -14.18
CA SER A 83 35.54 4.62 -12.76
C SER A 83 35.01 5.98 -12.31
N LEU A 84 34.00 5.99 -11.43
CA LEU A 84 33.48 7.22 -10.85
C LEU A 84 34.61 7.90 -10.05
N VAL A 85 34.98 9.12 -10.44
CA VAL A 85 36.02 9.91 -9.78
C VAL A 85 35.37 10.94 -8.86
N LEU A 86 36.06 11.34 -7.81
CA LEU A 86 35.61 12.37 -6.85
C LEU A 86 35.26 13.70 -7.55
N ALA A 87 35.89 14.01 -8.69
CA ALA A 87 35.56 15.17 -9.51
C ALA A 87 34.12 15.11 -10.06
N ASP A 88 33.63 13.92 -10.42
CA ASP A 88 32.27 13.71 -10.92
C ASP A 88 31.23 13.98 -9.83
N ALA A 89 31.54 13.63 -8.58
CA ALA A 89 30.67 13.91 -7.43
C ALA A 89 30.52 15.42 -7.17
N LYS A 90 31.62 16.19 -7.25
CA LYS A 90 31.59 17.65 -7.09
C LYS A 90 30.84 18.36 -8.22
N ALA A 91 30.98 17.88 -9.45
CA ALA A 91 30.28 18.45 -10.60
C ALA A 91 28.75 18.27 -10.52
N ILE A 92 28.29 17.22 -9.84
CA ILE A 92 26.85 16.98 -9.60
C ILE A 92 26.33 17.88 -8.47
N GLU A 93 27.12 18.13 -7.43
CA GLU A 93 26.78 19.03 -6.31
C GLU A 93 26.71 20.51 -6.74
N GLU A 94 27.54 20.95 -7.69
CA GLU A 94 27.56 22.37 -8.12
C GLU A 94 26.43 22.71 -9.10
N LYS A 95 25.85 21.71 -9.77
CA LYS A 95 24.90 21.90 -10.89
C LYS A 95 23.43 21.74 -10.48
N PHE A 96 23.15 21.37 -9.24
CA PHE A 96 21.82 21.22 -8.63
C PHE A 96 21.81 21.77 -7.22
#